data_AF-A0A370FRA3-F1
#
_entry.id   AF-A0A370FRA3-F1
#
_cell.length_a   1.000
_cell.length_b   1.000
_cell.length_c   1.000
_cell.angle_alpha   90.00
_cell.angle_beta   90.00
_cell.angle_gamma   90.00
#
_symmetry.space_group_name_H-M   'P 1'
#
loop_
_entity.id
_entity.type
_entity.pdbx_description
1 polymer ?
#
loop_
_entity_poly.entity_id
_entity_poly.type
_entity_poly.pdbx_seq_one_letter_code
_entity_poly.pdbx_strand_id
1 'polypeptide(L)'
;MTAATLCTTTREALIAAPAAAIPPAVRRGAWQLKAGQAISLRAQSRSVLRMRQGRVWVTRDATAQWGSEDLVVGPGESLVVEAGQRIVMEPWDGFGATYTWDHD
;
A
#
# COMPACT_ATOMS: atom_id res chain seq x y z
N MET A 1 9.53 32.82 38.75
CA MET A 1 8.56 33.06 37.65
C MET A 1 9.07 32.28 36.46
N THR A 2 8.45 31.15 36.12
CA THR A 2 8.90 30.29 35.02
C THR A 2 7.70 29.98 34.15
N ALA A 3 7.70 30.49 32.92
CA ALA A 3 6.62 30.35 31.96
C ALA A 3 6.78 29.04 31.17
N ALA A 4 5.74 28.21 31.14
CA ALA A 4 5.66 27.06 30.24
C ALA A 4 5.10 27.53 28.89
N THR A 5 5.87 27.34 27.82
CA THR A 5 5.41 27.61 26.45
C THR A 5 4.68 26.39 25.93
N LEU A 6 3.37 26.51 25.70
CA LEU A 6 2.55 25.48 25.05
C LEU A 6 2.71 25.64 23.52
N CYS A 7 3.41 24.69 22.90
CA CYS A 7 3.48 24.61 21.44
C CYS A 7 2.15 24.09 20.91
N THR A 8 1.34 24.98 20.32
CA THR A 8 0.03 24.62 19.77
C THR A 8 0.23 24.37 18.27
N THR A 9 0.41 23.11 17.87
CA THR A 9 0.46 22.76 16.45
C THR A 9 -0.96 22.71 15.89
N THR A 10 -1.32 23.74 15.13
CA THR A 10 -2.55 23.80 14.36
C THR A 10 -2.55 22.69 13.30
N ARG A 11 -3.53 21.79 13.35
CA ARG A 11 -3.71 20.73 12.35
C ARG A 11 -4.52 21.32 11.19
N GLU A 12 -3.84 21.89 10.21
CA GLU A 12 -4.48 22.38 8.98
C GLU A 12 -5.06 21.19 8.22
N ALA A 13 -6.39 21.15 8.15
CA ALA A 13 -7.12 20.19 7.33
C ALA A 13 -6.93 20.59 5.86
N LEU A 14 -6.02 19.90 5.17
CA LEU A 14 -5.91 19.99 3.71
C LEU A 14 -7.23 19.49 3.11
N ILE A 15 -7.99 20.42 2.54
CA ILE A 15 -9.19 20.13 1.76
C ILE A 15 -8.76 19.20 0.63
N ALA A 16 -9.19 17.94 0.71
CA ALA A 16 -8.88 16.94 -0.29
C ALA A 16 -9.44 17.42 -1.64
N ALA A 17 -8.54 17.80 -2.54
CA ALA A 17 -8.88 17.94 -3.95
C ALA A 17 -9.60 16.65 -4.41
N PRO A 18 -10.51 16.72 -5.40
CA PRO A 18 -11.16 15.53 -5.91
C PRO A 18 -10.10 14.62 -6.55
N ALA A 19 -9.56 13.69 -5.76
CA ALA A 19 -9.88 12.29 -5.93
C ALA A 19 -9.92 11.78 -7.38
N ALA A 20 -8.87 12.02 -8.16
CA ALA A 20 -8.81 11.49 -9.51
C ALA A 20 -8.81 9.95 -9.45
N ALA A 21 -9.87 9.33 -9.96
CA ALA A 21 -9.97 7.89 -10.08
C ALA A 21 -8.76 7.36 -10.86
N ILE A 22 -8.16 6.26 -10.38
CA ILE A 22 -7.01 5.66 -11.07
C ILE A 22 -7.49 5.10 -12.42
N PRO A 23 -6.91 5.55 -13.55
CA PRO A 23 -7.27 5.03 -14.86
C PRO A 23 -7.03 3.52 -14.93
N PRO A 24 -7.78 2.79 -15.78
CA PRO A 24 -7.60 1.36 -15.96
C PRO A 24 -6.12 1.01 -16.24
N ALA A 25 -5.64 -0.11 -15.72
CA ALA A 25 -4.32 -0.60 -16.02
C ALA A 25 -4.23 -1.02 -17.51
N VAL A 26 -3.88 -0.10 -18.41
CA VAL A 26 -3.76 -0.36 -19.86
C VAL A 26 -2.38 -0.96 -20.24
N ARG A 27 -1.46 -1.16 -19.27
CA ARG A 27 -0.10 -1.65 -19.54
C ARG A 27 0.05 -3.15 -19.29
N ARG A 28 0.78 -3.87 -20.15
CA ARG A 28 1.10 -5.29 -19.99
C ARG A 28 1.77 -5.54 -18.63
N GLY A 29 1.21 -6.45 -17.83
CA GLY A 29 1.78 -6.88 -16.55
C GLY A 29 1.37 -6.06 -15.32
N ALA A 30 0.42 -5.12 -15.45
CA ALA A 30 -0.13 -4.39 -14.31
C ALA A 30 -1.57 -4.80 -14.01
N TRP A 31 -1.89 -4.85 -12.73
CA TRP A 31 -3.22 -5.15 -12.20
C TRP A 31 -3.81 -3.92 -11.52
N GLN A 32 -5.13 -3.80 -11.58
CA GLN A 32 -5.87 -2.76 -10.88
C GLN A 32 -6.59 -3.36 -9.67
N LEU A 33 -6.45 -2.69 -8.53
CA LEU A 33 -7.21 -2.94 -7.33
C LEU A 33 -8.21 -1.79 -7.14
N LYS A 34 -9.51 -2.08 -7.23
CA LYS A 34 -10.55 -1.04 -7.12
C LYS A 34 -10.68 -0.55 -5.68
N ALA A 35 -11.07 0.71 -5.51
CA ALA A 35 -11.39 1.25 -4.18
C ALA A 35 -12.38 0.35 -3.44
N GLY A 36 -12.14 0.12 -2.15
CA GLY A 36 -12.96 -0.77 -1.32
C GLY A 36 -12.78 -2.27 -1.59
N GLN A 37 -11.85 -2.67 -2.46
CA GLN A 37 -11.54 -4.08 -2.71
C GLN A 37 -10.34 -4.53 -1.88
N ALA A 38 -10.42 -5.74 -1.31
CA ALA A 38 -9.29 -6.46 -0.77
C ALA A 38 -8.92 -7.65 -1.67
N ILE A 39 -7.63 -7.92 -1.84
CA ILE A 39 -7.14 -9.14 -2.50
C ILE A 39 -6.02 -9.77 -1.71
N SER A 40 -5.77 -11.06 -1.95
CA SER A 40 -4.61 -11.75 -1.41
C SER A 40 -3.68 -12.21 -2.51
N LEU A 41 -2.38 -12.04 -2.32
CA LEU A 41 -1.34 -12.57 -3.19
C LEU A 41 -0.48 -13.55 -2.40
N ARG A 42 -0.21 -14.72 -2.98
CA ARG A 42 0.71 -15.72 -2.42
C ARG A 42 1.87 -15.93 -3.40
N ALA A 43 3.08 -15.67 -2.93
CA ALA A 43 4.30 -15.83 -3.69
C ALA A 43 4.62 -17.32 -3.89
N GLN A 44 4.69 -17.79 -5.13
CA GLN A 44 5.16 -19.15 -5.45
C GLN A 44 6.69 -19.20 -5.53
N SER A 45 7.30 -18.12 -6.00
CA SER A 45 8.74 -17.82 -5.94
C SER A 45 8.94 -16.44 -5.30
N ARG A 46 10.19 -16.06 -5.02
CA ARG A 46 10.52 -14.70 -4.60
C ARG A 46 9.89 -13.71 -5.59
N SER A 47 9.04 -12.83 -5.08
CA SER A 47 8.23 -11.93 -5.90
C SER A 47 8.31 -10.50 -5.37
N VAL A 48 8.08 -9.52 -6.23
CA VAL A 48 8.14 -8.10 -5.89
C VAL A 48 6.83 -7.42 -6.24
N LEU A 49 6.16 -6.87 -5.22
CA LEU A 49 5.04 -5.95 -5.40
C LEU A 49 5.59 -4.55 -5.68
N ARG A 50 5.16 -3.92 -6.77
CA ARG A 50 5.52 -2.53 -7.11
C ARG A 50 4.29 -1.71 -7.39
N MET A 51 4.18 -0.52 -6.80
CA MET A 51 3.07 0.38 -7.08
C MET A 51 3.36 1.26 -8.29
N ARG A 52 2.46 1.24 -9.27
CA ARG A 52 2.49 2.12 -10.45
C ARG A 52 1.69 3.39 -10.21
N GLN A 53 0.59 3.29 -9.47
CA GLN A 53 -0.26 4.41 -9.09
C GLN A 53 -1.05 4.08 -7.82
N GLY A 54 -1.34 5.10 -7.01
CA GLY A 54 -2.02 4.94 -5.73
C GLY A 54 -1.12 4.34 -4.65
N ARG A 55 -1.71 4.07 -3.50
CA ARG A 55 -1.08 3.39 -2.34
C ARG A 55 -1.93 2.21 -1.92
N VAL A 56 -1.29 1.21 -1.32
CA VAL A 56 -1.99 0.09 -0.70
C VAL A 56 -1.57 -0.06 0.75
N TRP A 57 -2.55 -0.36 1.61
CA TRP A 57 -2.29 -1.06 2.87
C TRP A 57 -1.94 -2.51 2.53
N VAL A 58 -0.91 -3.06 3.14
CA VAL A 58 -0.51 -4.45 3.01
C VAL A 58 -0.40 -5.08 4.40
N THR A 59 -1.13 -6.16 4.63
CA THR A 59 -0.95 -7.02 5.80
C THR A 59 -0.21 -8.28 5.39
N ARG A 60 0.95 -8.53 6.01
CA ARG A 60 1.71 -9.77 5.85
C ARG A 60 1.23 -10.80 6.86
N ASP A 61 0.97 -12.02 6.40
CA ASP A 61 0.66 -13.12 7.31
C ASP A 61 1.87 -13.37 8.25
N ALA A 62 1.60 -13.69 9.51
CA ALA A 62 2.62 -14.11 10.45
C ALA A 62 3.35 -15.38 9.97
N THR A 63 4.61 -15.51 10.34
CA THR A 63 5.44 -16.70 10.11
C THR A 63 5.88 -17.30 11.46
N ALA A 64 6.58 -18.42 11.43
CA ALA A 64 7.17 -18.97 12.66
C ALA A 64 8.28 -18.07 13.24
N GLN A 65 8.87 -17.19 12.43
CA GLN A 65 9.98 -16.32 12.82
C GLN A 65 9.52 -14.92 13.21
N TRP A 66 8.43 -14.42 12.62
CA TRP A 66 7.96 -13.04 12.78
C TRP A 66 6.44 -12.95 12.86
N GLY A 67 5.94 -11.96 13.60
CA GLY A 67 4.51 -11.65 13.67
C GLY A 67 3.96 -11.06 12.37
N SER A 68 2.63 -10.89 12.33
CA SER A 68 1.95 -10.15 11.27
C SER A 68 2.42 -8.70 11.26
N GLU A 69 2.56 -8.12 10.07
CA GLU A 69 3.01 -6.74 9.89
C GLU A 69 2.08 -5.99 8.94
N ASP A 70 1.75 -4.75 9.29
CA ASP A 70 0.97 -3.83 8.47
C ASP A 70 1.86 -2.73 7.91
N LEU A 71 1.83 -2.58 6.59
CA LEU A 71 2.67 -1.66 5.83
C LEU A 71 1.80 -0.82 4.90
N VAL A 72 2.28 0.37 4.55
CA VAL A 72 1.74 1.14 3.42
C VAL A 72 2.80 1.15 2.33
N VAL A 73 2.43 0.73 1.12
CA VAL A 73 3.32 0.74 -0.05
C VAL A 73 2.77 1.72 -1.08
N GLY A 74 3.58 2.71 -1.45
CA GLY A 74 3.23 3.75 -2.40
C GLY A 74 4.08 3.78 -3.66
N PRO A 75 3.84 4.76 -4.56
CA PRO A 75 4.55 4.87 -5.82
C PRO A 75 6.05 5.04 -5.60
N GLY A 76 6.85 4.27 -6.32
CA GLY A 76 8.32 4.25 -6.18
C GLY A 76 8.84 3.30 -5.10
N GLU A 77 7.96 2.81 -4.21
CA GLU A 77 8.30 1.80 -3.22
C GLU A 77 8.07 0.39 -3.79
N SER A 78 8.68 -0.60 -3.16
CA SER A 78 8.55 -2.00 -3.54
C SER A 78 8.60 -2.88 -2.32
N LEU A 79 7.84 -3.97 -2.35
CA LEU A 79 7.77 -4.94 -1.27
C LEU A 79 8.16 -6.32 -1.81
N VAL A 80 9.29 -6.84 -1.32
CA VAL A 80 9.70 -8.22 -1.61
C VAL A 80 8.87 -9.18 -0.76
N VAL A 81 8.26 -10.17 -1.39
CA VAL A 81 7.53 -11.26 -0.73
C VAL A 81 8.24 -12.57 -1.08
N GLU A 82 8.78 -13.23 -0.07
CA GLU A 82 9.51 -14.49 -0.25
C GLU A 82 8.56 -15.63 -0.64
N ALA A 83 9.12 -16.67 -1.26
CA ALA A 83 8.36 -17.85 -1.64
C ALA A 83 7.58 -18.45 -0.45
N GLY A 84 6.31 -18.81 -0.69
CA GLY A 84 5.40 -19.34 0.31
C GLY A 84 4.69 -18.28 1.15
N GLN A 85 5.18 -17.04 1.20
CA GLN A 85 4.54 -15.97 1.95
C GLN A 85 3.27 -15.47 1.24
N ARG A 86 2.32 -14.99 2.04
CA ARG A 86 1.07 -14.39 1.58
C ARG A 86 0.91 -12.99 2.16
N ILE A 87 0.38 -12.10 1.33
CA ILE A 87 -0.02 -10.76 1.71
C ILE A 87 -1.50 -10.55 1.39
N VAL A 88 -2.17 -9.74 2.20
CA VAL A 88 -3.47 -9.13 1.89
C VAL A 88 -3.21 -7.67 1.54
N MET A 89 -3.87 -7.17 0.50
CA MET A 89 -3.72 -5.79 0.06
C MET A 89 -5.07 -5.13 -0.13
N GLU A 90 -5.15 -3.87 0.27
CA GLU A 90 -6.31 -2.99 0.10
C GLU A 90 -5.81 -1.61 -0.34
N PRO A 91 -6.54 -0.87 -1.21
CA PRO A 91 -6.22 0.51 -1.48
C PRO A 91 -6.21 1.33 -0.19
N TRP A 92 -5.21 2.19 -0.04
CA TRP A 92 -5.10 3.07 1.13
C TRP A 92 -6.22 4.11 1.19
N ASP A 93 -6.79 4.47 0.04
CA ASP A 93 -7.81 5.50 -0.10
C ASP A 93 -8.91 5.09 -1.08
N GLY A 94 -9.88 6.00 -1.27
CA GLY A 94 -11.03 5.82 -2.14
C GLY A 94 -10.74 5.83 -3.65
N PHE A 95 -9.47 5.83 -4.09
CA PHE A 95 -9.13 5.94 -5.52
C PHE A 95 -8.69 4.63 -6.16
N GLY A 96 -8.46 3.59 -5.36
CA GLY A 96 -7.93 2.31 -5.81
C GLY A 96 -6.40 2.33 -5.92
N ALA A 97 -5.84 1.33 -6.58
CA ALA A 97 -4.41 1.24 -6.85
C ALA A 97 -4.12 0.49 -8.16
N THR A 98 -2.96 0.77 -8.77
CA THR A 98 -2.41 -0.04 -9.86
C THR A 98 -1.03 -0.54 -9.46
N TYR A 99 -0.80 -1.84 -9.60
CA TYR A 99 0.44 -2.50 -9.15
C TYR A 99 0.96 -3.50 -10.19
N THR A 100 2.24 -3.84 -10.09
CA THR A 100 2.83 -5.03 -10.73
C THR A 100 3.26 -6.02 -9.66
N TRP A 101 3.32 -7.28 -10.06
CA TRP A 101 3.72 -8.43 -9.28
C TRP A 101 4.68 -9.23 -10.14
N ASP A 102 5.96 -8.96 -9.94
CA ASP A 102 7.04 -9.50 -10.76
C ASP A 102 7.70 -10.66 -10.01
N HIS A 103 8.07 -11.72 -10.71
CA HIS A 103 8.81 -12.86 -10.14
C HIS A 103 10.29 -12.70 -10.48
N ASP A 104 11.16 -12.91 -9.50
CA ASP A 104 12.61 -13.06 -9.74
C ASP A 104 12.93 -14.46 -10.30
#